data_AF-A0A2J8P4X2-F1
#
_entry.id   AF-A0A2J8P4X2-F1
#
_cell.length_a   1.000
_cell.length_b   1.000
_cell.length_c   1.000
_cell.angle_alpha   90.00
_cell.angle_beta   90.00
_cell.angle_gamma   90.00
#
_symmetry.space_group_name_H-M   'P 1'
#
loop_
_entity.id
_entity.type
_entity.pdbx_description
1 polymer ?
#
loop_
_entity_poly.entity_id
_entity_poly.type
_entity_poly.pdbx_seq_one_letter_code
_entity_poly.pdbx_strand_id
1 'polypeptide(L)'
;MDRNPSPPPPGRDKEEEEEVAGGDCIGSTVYSKHWLFGVLSGLIQIVSPENTKSSSDDEEQLTDLDEEMENEICRVWDMSMDEDVAVFLQEFNAPDIFMGVLAKSKCPRLREICVGILGNMACFQEICVSISSDKNLGCYCTVCMIQTHLLCWKQAEVASVWVERIREHPAIYDSICFIMSSSTNVDLLVKVGEVVDKLFDLDEKLMLE
;
A
#
# COMPACT_ATOMS: atom_id res chain seq x y z
N MET A 1 -20.42 -20.38 -62.88
CA MET A 1 -19.48 -19.29 -62.57
C MET A 1 -19.71 -18.92 -61.12
N ASP A 2 -19.01 -19.61 -60.21
CA ASP A 2 -19.02 -19.31 -58.78
C ASP A 2 -18.27 -18.01 -58.53
N ARG A 3 -19.00 -16.95 -58.17
CA ARG A 3 -18.39 -15.69 -57.77
C ARG A 3 -17.98 -15.81 -56.31
N ASN A 4 -16.67 -15.74 -56.07
CA ASN A 4 -16.09 -15.54 -54.76
C ASN A 4 -16.71 -14.28 -54.11
N PRO A 5 -17.27 -14.35 -52.89
CA PRO A 5 -17.74 -13.15 -52.20
C PRO A 5 -16.58 -12.18 -51.98
N SER A 6 -16.89 -10.88 -52.04
CA SER A 6 -15.91 -9.81 -51.83
C SER A 6 -15.43 -9.79 -50.37
N PRO A 7 -14.17 -9.44 -50.11
CA PRO A 7 -13.64 -9.37 -48.74
C PRO A 7 -14.41 -8.34 -47.92
N PRO A 8 -14.57 -8.55 -46.60
CA PRO A 8 -15.26 -7.62 -45.73
C PRO A 8 -14.56 -6.26 -45.74
N PRO A 9 -15.32 -5.15 -45.56
CA PRO A 9 -14.78 -3.81 -45.57
C PRO A 9 -13.75 -3.63 -44.45
N PRO A 10 -12.56 -3.06 -44.72
CA PRO A 10 -11.59 -2.79 -43.68
C PRO A 10 -12.03 -1.56 -42.89
N GLY A 11 -12.33 -1.72 -41.60
CA GLY A 11 -12.48 -0.58 -40.69
C GLY A 11 -13.70 -0.54 -39.78
N ARG A 12 -14.21 -1.69 -39.33
CA ARG A 12 -15.18 -1.69 -38.20
C ARG A 12 -14.69 -2.53 -37.03
N ASP A 13 -14.08 -3.67 -37.34
CA ASP A 13 -13.58 -4.58 -36.29
C ASP A 13 -12.32 -4.05 -35.58
N LYS A 14 -11.52 -3.16 -36.18
CA LYS A 14 -10.30 -2.64 -35.53
C LYS A 14 -10.57 -1.63 -34.42
N GLU A 15 -11.60 -0.80 -34.56
CA GLU A 15 -11.97 0.19 -33.55
C GLU A 15 -12.77 -0.49 -32.41
N GLU A 16 -13.58 -1.50 -32.73
CA GLU A 16 -14.30 -2.30 -31.73
C GLU A 16 -13.37 -3.31 -30.99
N GLU A 17 -12.34 -3.87 -31.64
CA GLU A 17 -11.31 -4.69 -30.97
C GLU A 17 -10.38 -3.86 -30.06
N GLU A 18 -10.07 -2.60 -30.41
CA GLU A 18 -9.29 -1.70 -29.52
C GLU A 18 -10.10 -1.27 -28.28
N GLU A 19 -11.41 -1.02 -28.40
CA GLU A 19 -12.27 -0.72 -27.23
C GLU A 19 -12.46 -1.94 -26.31
N VAL A 20 -12.57 -3.15 -26.86
CA VAL A 20 -12.71 -4.38 -26.06
C VAL A 20 -11.38 -4.76 -25.38
N ALA A 21 -10.23 -4.47 -26.00
CA ALA A 21 -8.91 -4.67 -25.40
C ALA A 21 -8.59 -3.63 -24.31
N GLY A 22 -9.16 -2.42 -24.38
CA GLY A 22 -8.97 -1.37 -23.37
C GLY A 22 -9.83 -1.52 -22.10
N GLY A 23 -10.84 -2.41 -22.09
CA GLY A 23 -11.80 -2.51 -20.99
C GLY A 23 -11.20 -2.97 -19.66
N ASP A 24 -10.31 -3.95 -19.71
CA ASP A 24 -9.69 -4.55 -18.50
C ASP A 24 -8.39 -3.85 -18.05
N CYS A 25 -7.85 -2.93 -18.85
CA CYS A 25 -6.63 -2.22 -18.49
C CYS A 25 -6.88 -1.16 -17.39
N ILE A 26 -5.99 -1.07 -16.41
CA ILE A 26 -5.99 -0.01 -15.40
C ILE A 26 -5.38 1.26 -16.00
N GLY A 27 -6.21 2.31 -16.19
CA GLY A 27 -5.78 3.57 -16.79
C GLY A 27 -5.10 3.35 -18.15
N SER A 28 -3.90 3.89 -18.30
CA SER A 28 -3.05 3.75 -19.49
C SER A 28 -2.09 2.56 -19.44
N THR A 29 -2.12 1.77 -18.36
CA THR A 29 -1.22 0.65 -18.14
C THR A 29 -1.68 -0.62 -18.86
N VAL A 30 -0.81 -1.63 -18.90
CA VAL A 30 -1.14 -2.98 -19.39
C VAL A 30 -1.69 -3.90 -18.29
N TYR A 31 -1.89 -3.37 -17.08
CA TYR A 31 -2.31 -4.17 -15.93
C TYR A 31 -3.80 -4.45 -15.93
N SER A 32 -4.18 -5.68 -15.57
CA SER A 32 -5.57 -6.15 -15.55
C SER A 32 -6.30 -5.74 -14.27
N LYS A 33 -7.45 -5.06 -14.41
CA LYS A 33 -8.40 -4.74 -13.33
C LYS A 33 -8.94 -6.03 -12.72
N HIS A 34 -9.39 -6.96 -13.55
CA HIS A 34 -10.00 -8.20 -13.08
C HIS A 34 -9.02 -9.04 -12.26
N TRP A 35 -7.76 -9.17 -12.71
CA TRP A 35 -6.74 -9.88 -11.94
C TRP A 35 -6.50 -9.21 -10.58
N LEU A 36 -6.35 -7.88 -10.55
CA LEU A 36 -6.13 -7.14 -9.32
C LEU A 36 -7.30 -7.33 -8.32
N PHE A 37 -8.55 -7.33 -8.80
CA PHE A 37 -9.70 -7.63 -7.94
C PHE A 37 -9.69 -9.05 -7.38
N GLY A 38 -9.22 -10.02 -8.16
CA GLY A 38 -9.03 -11.40 -7.69
C GLY A 38 -8.10 -11.43 -6.48
N VAL A 39 -6.94 -10.77 -6.58
CA VAL A 39 -5.96 -10.70 -5.49
C VAL A 39 -6.53 -10.00 -4.26
N LEU A 40 -7.17 -8.83 -4.42
CA LEU A 40 -7.78 -8.09 -3.30
C LEU A 40 -8.89 -8.89 -2.61
N SER A 41 -9.70 -9.62 -3.38
CA SER A 41 -10.74 -10.51 -2.85
C SER A 41 -10.13 -11.66 -2.05
N GLY A 42 -9.03 -12.24 -2.54
CA GLY A 42 -8.26 -13.27 -1.83
C GLY A 42 -7.73 -12.76 -0.49
N LEU A 43 -7.19 -11.53 -0.44
CA LEU A 43 -6.74 -10.91 0.80
C LEU A 43 -7.85 -10.76 1.84
N ILE A 44 -9.05 -10.35 1.42
CA ILE A 44 -10.20 -10.21 2.32
C ILE A 44 -10.57 -11.57 2.93
N GLN A 45 -10.47 -12.66 2.16
CA GLN A 45 -10.75 -14.01 2.64
C GLN A 45 -9.72 -14.48 3.67
N ILE A 46 -8.43 -14.16 3.47
CA ILE A 46 -7.36 -14.52 4.41
C ILE A 46 -7.63 -13.96 5.81
N VAL A 47 -8.16 -12.74 5.89
CA VAL A 47 -8.37 -12.04 7.18
C VAL A 47 -9.81 -12.11 7.68
N SER A 48 -10.63 -12.98 7.07
CA SER A 48 -12.00 -13.21 7.49
C SER A 48 -12.06 -14.14 8.72
N PRO A 49 -12.93 -13.84 9.70
CA PRO A 49 -12.97 -14.54 10.99
C PRO A 49 -13.42 -16.01 10.92
N GLU A 50 -13.92 -16.47 9.78
CA GLU A 50 -14.28 -17.88 9.55
C GLU A 50 -13.05 -18.78 9.43
N ASN A 51 -11.93 -18.25 8.93
CA ASN A 51 -10.67 -18.98 8.79
C ASN A 51 -9.86 -19.08 10.10
N THR A 52 -10.24 -18.35 11.14
CA THR A 52 -9.50 -18.29 12.43
C THR A 52 -10.04 -19.27 13.49
N LYS A 53 -11.04 -20.10 13.15
CA LYS A 53 -11.78 -20.96 14.10
C LYS A 53 -11.44 -22.44 14.06
N SER A 54 -10.59 -22.89 13.14
CA SER A 54 -10.11 -24.27 13.13
C SER A 54 -8.78 -24.39 13.87
N SER A 55 -8.78 -25.28 14.86
CA SER A 55 -7.64 -25.98 15.48
C SER A 55 -6.53 -25.19 16.20
N SER A 56 -6.19 -25.70 17.40
CA SER A 56 -5.13 -25.19 18.27
C SER A 56 -3.72 -25.59 17.83
N ASP A 57 -3.57 -26.28 16.68
CA ASP A 57 -2.28 -26.61 16.06
C ASP A 57 -1.93 -25.66 14.89
N ASP A 58 -2.83 -24.72 14.53
CA ASP A 58 -2.70 -23.81 13.38
C ASP A 58 -1.99 -22.47 13.69
N GLU A 59 -1.48 -22.26 14.91
CA GLU A 59 -0.79 -21.00 15.26
C GLU A 59 0.55 -20.83 14.53
N GLU A 60 1.26 -21.91 14.18
CA GLU A 60 2.50 -21.87 13.38
C GLU A 60 2.23 -21.71 11.88
N GLN A 61 1.08 -22.15 11.35
CA GLN A 61 0.72 -21.96 9.93
C GLN A 61 0.18 -20.56 9.64
N LEU A 62 -0.38 -19.87 10.63
CA LEU A 62 -0.87 -18.49 10.49
C LEU A 62 0.24 -17.43 10.32
N THR A 63 1.51 -17.81 10.51
CA THR A 63 2.65 -16.91 10.30
C THR A 63 3.23 -16.97 8.90
N ASP A 64 2.96 -18.05 8.16
CA ASP A 64 3.51 -18.28 6.84
C ASP A 64 2.51 -17.87 5.75
N LEU A 65 2.98 -17.13 4.76
CA LEU A 65 2.18 -16.72 3.62
C LEU A 65 2.28 -17.80 2.55
N ASP A 66 1.15 -18.20 1.99
CA ASP A 66 1.15 -19.08 0.82
C ASP A 66 1.97 -18.45 -0.33
N GLU A 67 2.85 -19.25 -0.96
CA GLU A 67 3.79 -18.73 -1.95
C GLU A 67 3.08 -18.13 -3.17
N GLU A 68 1.95 -18.68 -3.60
CA GLU A 68 1.19 -18.14 -4.73
C GLU A 68 0.61 -16.77 -4.35
N MET A 69 -0.04 -16.67 -3.19
CA MET A 69 -0.54 -15.40 -2.67
C MET A 69 0.59 -14.38 -2.46
N GLU A 70 1.74 -14.78 -1.90
CA GLU A 70 2.90 -13.89 -1.75
C GLU A 70 3.34 -13.31 -3.09
N ASN A 71 3.48 -14.15 -4.11
CA ASN A 71 3.86 -13.73 -5.45
C ASN A 71 2.84 -12.77 -6.06
N GLU A 72 1.54 -13.05 -5.89
CA GLU A 72 0.49 -12.16 -6.37
C GLU A 72 0.53 -10.81 -5.68
N ILE A 73 0.64 -10.77 -4.35
CA ILE A 73 0.65 -9.50 -3.61
C ILE A 73 1.97 -8.72 -3.81
N CYS A 74 3.10 -9.40 -4.03
CA CYS A 74 4.36 -8.73 -4.43
C CYS A 74 4.22 -8.05 -5.79
N ARG A 75 3.49 -8.65 -6.73
CA ARG A 75 3.21 -8.00 -8.02
C ARG A 75 2.33 -6.77 -7.84
N VAL A 76 1.36 -6.79 -6.94
CA VAL A 76 0.58 -5.58 -6.58
C VAL A 76 1.49 -4.51 -5.98
N TRP A 77 2.47 -4.90 -5.14
CA TRP A 77 3.48 -3.97 -4.63
C TRP A 77 4.28 -3.31 -5.76
N ASP A 78 4.81 -4.08 -6.70
CA ASP A 78 5.51 -3.50 -7.86
C ASP A 78 4.60 -2.57 -8.68
N MET A 79 3.36 -2.98 -8.94
CA MET A 79 2.38 -2.21 -9.72
C MET A 79 1.98 -0.90 -9.03
N SER A 80 1.90 -0.88 -7.70
CA SER A 80 1.45 0.29 -6.92
C SER A 80 2.38 1.52 -7.00
N MET A 81 3.57 1.37 -7.60
CA MET A 81 4.43 2.51 -7.94
C MET A 81 3.87 3.35 -9.09
N ASP A 82 2.99 2.77 -9.92
CA ASP A 82 2.36 3.46 -11.04
C ASP A 82 1.14 4.29 -10.55
N GLU A 83 1.03 5.52 -11.04
CA GLU A 83 -0.02 6.46 -10.62
C GLU A 83 -1.43 5.96 -10.99
N ASP A 84 -1.62 5.43 -12.19
CA ASP A 84 -2.93 4.93 -12.63
C ASP A 84 -3.38 3.75 -11.76
N VAL A 85 -2.42 2.90 -11.35
CA VAL A 85 -2.69 1.79 -10.43
C VAL A 85 -3.00 2.27 -9.02
N ALA A 86 -2.22 3.22 -8.50
CA ALA A 86 -2.46 3.75 -7.15
C ALA A 86 -3.82 4.46 -7.06
N VAL A 87 -4.17 5.27 -8.05
CA VAL A 87 -5.49 5.92 -8.16
C VAL A 87 -6.59 4.87 -8.23
N PHE A 88 -6.43 3.85 -9.06
CA PHE A 88 -7.39 2.75 -9.14
C PHE A 88 -7.54 2.02 -7.79
N LEU A 89 -6.45 1.65 -7.13
CA LEU A 89 -6.49 1.04 -5.79
C LEU A 89 -7.23 1.92 -4.77
N GLN A 90 -7.03 3.23 -4.82
CA GLN A 90 -7.73 4.20 -3.98
C GLN A 90 -9.24 4.22 -4.29
N GLU A 91 -9.64 4.27 -5.56
CA GLU A 91 -11.05 4.28 -5.98
C GLU A 91 -11.84 3.07 -5.49
N PHE A 92 -11.16 1.93 -5.29
CA PHE A 92 -11.76 0.68 -4.82
C PHE A 92 -11.55 0.41 -3.32
N ASN A 93 -11.19 1.42 -2.53
CA ASN A 93 -10.97 1.30 -1.08
C ASN A 93 -9.93 0.22 -0.70
N ALA A 94 -8.95 -0.05 -1.58
CA ALA A 94 -7.88 -1.00 -1.26
C ALA A 94 -7.07 -0.62 0.00
N PRO A 95 -6.85 0.68 0.34
CA PRO A 95 -6.21 1.04 1.60
C PRO A 95 -6.90 0.45 2.84
N ASP A 96 -8.23 0.42 2.88
CA ASP A 96 -9.01 -0.17 3.98
C ASP A 96 -8.77 -1.67 4.09
N ILE A 97 -8.61 -2.35 2.94
CA ILE A 97 -8.29 -3.78 2.88
C ILE A 97 -6.91 -4.02 3.48
N PHE A 98 -5.88 -3.30 3.03
CA PHE A 98 -4.51 -3.45 3.53
C PHE A 98 -4.43 -3.12 5.03
N MET A 99 -5.08 -2.05 5.47
CA MET A 99 -5.21 -1.69 6.88
C MET A 99 -5.88 -2.78 7.71
N GLY A 100 -6.96 -3.37 7.18
CA GLY A 100 -7.62 -4.53 7.78
C GLY A 100 -6.70 -5.75 7.89
N VAL A 101 -5.83 -5.96 6.90
CA VAL A 101 -4.81 -7.01 6.94
C VAL A 101 -3.76 -6.73 8.00
N LEU A 102 -3.26 -5.49 8.09
CA LEU A 102 -2.31 -5.08 9.12
C LEU A 102 -2.86 -5.27 10.54
N ALA A 103 -4.16 -5.03 10.73
CA ALA A 103 -4.87 -5.20 12.00
C ALA A 103 -5.04 -6.66 12.44
N LYS A 104 -5.18 -7.59 11.50
CA LYS A 104 -5.62 -8.96 11.78
C LYS A 104 -4.55 -10.02 11.54
N SER A 105 -3.63 -9.78 10.62
CA SER A 105 -2.63 -10.76 10.24
C SER A 105 -1.51 -10.87 11.28
N LYS A 106 -1.09 -12.11 11.56
CA LYS A 106 0.13 -12.41 12.32
C LYS A 106 1.35 -12.65 11.41
N CYS A 107 1.16 -12.78 10.10
CA CYS A 107 2.22 -13.03 9.13
C CYS A 107 3.07 -11.76 8.91
N PRO A 108 4.36 -11.72 9.33
CA PRO A 108 5.20 -10.54 9.17
C PRO A 108 5.42 -10.15 7.72
N ARG A 109 5.58 -11.13 6.83
CA ARG A 109 5.80 -10.91 5.40
C ARG A 109 4.62 -10.25 4.71
N LEU A 110 3.40 -10.74 4.96
CA LEU A 110 2.18 -10.13 4.43
C LEU A 110 2.01 -8.69 4.92
N ARG A 111 2.30 -8.43 6.20
CA ARG A 111 2.25 -7.08 6.77
C ARG A 111 3.27 -6.14 6.13
N GLU A 112 4.49 -6.61 5.93
CA GLU A 112 5.55 -5.85 5.25
C GLU A 112 5.10 -5.44 3.84
N ILE A 113 4.59 -6.38 3.05
CA ILE A 113 4.12 -6.13 1.69
C ILE A 113 2.97 -5.12 1.68
N CYS A 114 1.99 -5.28 2.58
CA CYS A 114 0.86 -4.34 2.70
C CYS A 114 1.32 -2.91 3.07
N VAL A 115 2.28 -2.78 3.99
CA VAL A 115 2.89 -1.47 4.31
C VAL A 115 3.64 -0.91 3.09
N GLY A 116 4.34 -1.77 2.34
CA GLY A 116 5.02 -1.39 1.11
C GLY A 116 4.08 -0.83 0.04
N ILE A 117 2.95 -1.50 -0.20
CA ILE A 117 1.90 -1.04 -1.13
C ILE A 117 1.33 0.31 -0.67
N LEU A 118 0.89 0.41 0.59
CA LEU A 118 0.39 1.67 1.15
C LEU A 118 1.43 2.79 1.05
N GLY A 119 2.70 2.44 1.23
CA GLY A 119 3.80 3.38 1.08
C GLY A 119 3.95 3.90 -0.34
N ASN A 120 3.92 3.03 -1.34
CA ASN A 120 3.95 3.45 -2.74
C ASN A 120 2.74 4.33 -3.09
N MET A 121 1.53 3.93 -2.66
CA MET A 121 0.30 4.70 -2.88
C MET A 121 0.37 6.11 -2.24
N ALA A 122 0.98 6.22 -1.05
CA ALA A 122 1.17 7.50 -0.37
C ALA A 122 2.26 8.39 -1.02
N CYS A 123 2.92 7.96 -2.10
CA CYS A 123 3.71 8.86 -2.94
C CYS A 123 2.83 9.79 -3.80
N PHE A 124 1.52 9.56 -3.87
CA PHE A 124 0.58 10.43 -4.57
C PHE A 124 -0.17 11.31 -3.57
N GLN A 125 -0.22 12.62 -3.82
CA GLN A 125 -0.64 13.62 -2.82
C GLN A 125 -2.04 13.37 -2.27
N GLU A 126 -3.04 13.20 -3.14
CA GLU A 126 -4.43 13.00 -2.72
C GLU A 126 -4.60 11.71 -1.89
N ILE A 127 -3.89 10.66 -2.29
CA ILE A 127 -3.91 9.37 -1.59
C ILE A 127 -3.21 9.48 -0.23
N CYS A 128 -2.04 10.15 -0.15
CA CYS A 128 -1.37 10.38 1.13
C CYS A 128 -2.25 11.15 2.11
N VAL A 129 -2.96 12.20 1.65
CA VAL A 129 -3.91 12.95 2.51
C VAL A 129 -5.04 12.04 2.99
N SER A 130 -5.63 11.24 2.10
CA SER A 130 -6.70 10.29 2.44
C SER A 130 -6.24 9.27 3.48
N ILE A 131 -5.11 8.61 3.22
CA ILE A 131 -4.55 7.57 4.10
C ILE A 131 -4.16 8.17 5.46
N SER A 132 -3.51 9.33 5.48
CA SER A 132 -3.06 10.00 6.71
C SER A 132 -4.23 10.42 7.61
N SER A 133 -5.38 10.72 7.02
CA SER A 133 -6.59 11.11 7.75
C SER A 133 -7.25 9.92 8.48
N ASP A 134 -6.93 8.68 8.12
CA ASP A 134 -7.47 7.50 8.80
C ASP A 134 -6.88 7.36 10.22
N LYS A 135 -7.77 7.28 11.22
CA LYS A 135 -7.40 7.15 12.63
C LYS A 135 -6.71 5.83 12.96
N ASN A 136 -6.99 4.79 12.18
CA ASN A 136 -6.46 3.45 12.42
C ASN A 136 -5.01 3.29 11.94
N LEU A 137 -4.47 4.23 11.13
CA LEU A 137 -3.11 4.15 10.61
C LEU A 137 -2.05 4.46 11.70
N GLY A 138 -2.47 5.12 12.78
CA GLY A 138 -1.64 5.59 13.91
C GLY A 138 -0.64 4.56 14.44
N CYS A 139 -1.02 3.30 14.48
CA CYS A 139 -0.19 2.22 15.03
C CYS A 139 0.77 1.58 14.02
N TYR A 140 0.55 1.74 12.72
CA TYR A 140 1.44 1.27 11.65
C TYR A 140 2.39 2.38 11.14
N CYS A 141 2.27 3.57 11.74
CA CYS A 141 2.94 4.81 11.38
C CYS A 141 4.46 4.72 11.26
N THR A 142 5.15 4.03 12.17
CA THR A 142 6.63 4.03 12.20
C THR A 142 7.25 3.47 10.92
N VAL A 143 6.65 2.40 10.35
CA VAL A 143 7.19 1.75 9.14
C VAL A 143 6.75 2.50 7.88
N CYS A 144 5.49 2.97 7.83
CA CYS A 144 5.04 3.84 6.74
C CYS A 144 5.94 5.07 6.64
N MET A 145 6.15 5.84 7.73
CA MET A 145 6.95 7.06 7.73
C MET A 145 8.40 6.89 7.26
N ILE A 146 9.00 5.73 7.52
CA ILE A 146 10.38 5.45 7.10
C ILE A 146 10.44 5.07 5.61
N GLN A 147 9.43 4.36 5.12
CA GLN A 147 9.37 3.88 3.74
C GLN A 147 8.84 4.97 2.78
N THR A 148 7.82 5.74 3.19
CA THR A 148 7.32 6.93 2.48
C THR A 148 8.25 8.10 2.72
N HIS A 149 9.38 8.04 2.02
CA HIS A 149 10.23 9.19 1.70
C HIS A 149 9.49 10.51 1.79
N LEU A 150 9.77 11.34 2.80
CA LEU A 150 9.71 12.82 2.86
C LEU A 150 8.51 13.59 2.26
N LEU A 151 7.60 12.98 1.52
CA LEU A 151 6.62 13.62 0.65
C LEU A 151 5.36 13.93 1.45
N CYS A 152 4.90 12.97 2.26
CA CYS A 152 3.88 13.22 3.27
C CYS A 152 4.35 14.32 4.26
N TRP A 153 5.65 14.44 4.51
CA TRP A 153 6.22 15.46 5.41
C TRP A 153 6.49 16.82 4.75
N LYS A 154 6.64 16.86 3.42
CA LYS A 154 6.70 18.10 2.63
C LYS A 154 5.33 18.79 2.53
N GLN A 155 4.24 18.05 2.72
CA GLN A 155 2.89 18.57 2.70
C GLN A 155 2.48 19.01 4.11
N ALA A 156 2.30 20.32 4.32
CA ALA A 156 2.03 20.87 5.65
C ALA A 156 0.77 20.28 6.31
N GLU A 157 -0.29 20.05 5.53
CA GLU A 157 -1.55 19.45 6.01
C GLU A 157 -1.32 18.05 6.58
N VAL A 158 -0.64 17.20 5.82
CA VAL A 158 -0.32 15.84 6.22
C VAL A 158 0.65 15.84 7.41
N ALA A 159 1.70 16.65 7.35
CA ALA A 159 2.72 16.72 8.39
C ALA A 159 2.10 17.04 9.77
N SER A 160 1.14 17.96 9.84
CA SER A 160 0.43 18.27 11.09
C SER A 160 -0.34 17.09 11.67
N VAL A 161 -1.00 16.30 10.81
CA VAL A 161 -1.71 15.08 11.22
C VAL A 161 -0.74 14.06 11.79
N TRP A 162 0.41 13.85 11.13
CA TRP A 162 1.43 12.89 11.61
C TRP A 162 2.04 13.31 12.95
N VAL A 163 2.31 14.60 13.16
CA VAL A 163 2.77 15.12 14.46
C VAL A 163 1.77 14.78 15.56
N GLU A 164 0.48 15.00 15.33
CA GLU A 164 -0.56 14.64 16.30
C GLU A 164 -0.59 13.13 16.56
N ARG A 165 -0.49 12.29 15.52
CA ARG A 165 -0.48 10.82 15.69
C ARG A 165 0.72 10.30 16.45
N ILE A 166 1.90 10.86 16.20
CA ILE A 166 3.12 10.49 16.93
C ILE A 166 2.96 10.83 18.41
N ARG A 167 2.37 11.99 18.73
CA ARG A 167 2.06 12.37 20.11
C ARG A 167 1.07 11.42 20.78
N GLU A 168 0.08 10.93 20.04
CA GLU A 168 -0.89 9.93 20.54
C GLU A 168 -0.26 8.54 20.76
N HIS A 169 0.90 8.25 20.16
CA HIS A 169 1.56 6.94 20.22
C HIS A 169 3.01 7.05 20.71
N PRO A 170 3.25 7.23 22.04
CA PRO A 170 4.59 7.42 22.59
C PRO A 170 5.61 6.33 22.26
N ALA A 171 5.18 5.09 22.01
CA ALA A 171 6.04 3.98 21.61
C ALA A 171 6.80 4.23 20.29
N ILE A 172 6.34 5.19 19.47
CA ILE A 172 7.04 5.63 18.25
C ILE A 172 8.37 6.30 18.61
N TYR A 173 8.42 7.09 19.70
CA TYR A 173 9.67 7.71 20.16
C TYR A 173 10.70 6.66 20.57
N ASP A 174 10.28 5.64 21.32
CA ASP A 174 11.17 4.52 21.70
C ASP A 174 11.73 3.80 20.47
N SER A 175 10.90 3.61 19.44
CA SER A 175 11.30 2.98 18.19
C SER A 175 12.31 3.83 17.41
N ILE A 176 12.07 5.14 17.31
CA ILE A 176 12.99 6.09 16.66
C ILE A 176 14.33 6.12 17.40
N CYS A 177 14.30 6.27 18.73
CA CYS A 177 15.50 6.25 19.57
C CYS A 177 16.27 4.94 19.43
N PHE A 178 15.57 3.80 19.41
CA PHE A 178 16.17 2.49 19.21
C PHE A 178 16.87 2.40 17.85
N ILE A 179 16.21 2.80 16.75
CA ILE A 179 16.80 2.76 15.41
C ILE A 179 18.03 3.68 15.34
N MET A 180 17.92 4.92 15.81
CA MET A 180 19.02 5.89 15.81
C MET A 180 20.22 5.43 16.64
N SER A 181 19.98 4.70 17.74
CA SER A 181 21.05 4.21 18.62
C SER A 181 21.66 2.88 18.18
N SER A 182 20.91 2.05 17.45
CA SER A 182 21.26 0.64 17.23
C SER A 182 21.51 0.26 15.77
N SER A 183 21.00 1.03 14.81
CA SER A 183 21.14 0.73 13.38
C SER A 183 22.55 0.98 12.90
N THR A 184 23.06 0.09 12.03
CA THR A 184 24.29 0.30 11.26
C THR A 184 24.00 0.62 9.79
N ASN A 185 22.73 0.64 9.39
CA ASN A 185 22.31 1.01 8.04
C ASN A 185 22.27 2.54 7.92
N VAL A 186 23.22 3.09 7.17
CA VAL A 186 23.38 4.54 6.97
C VAL A 186 22.14 5.15 6.32
N ASP A 187 21.56 4.50 5.31
CA ASP A 187 20.40 5.03 4.59
C ASP A 187 19.18 5.12 5.52
N LEU A 188 18.99 4.11 6.37
CA LEU A 188 17.94 4.13 7.39
C LEU A 188 18.16 5.26 8.41
N LEU A 189 19.40 5.42 8.88
CA LEU A 189 19.74 6.48 9.84
C LEU A 189 19.54 7.88 9.26
N VAL A 190 19.90 8.10 7.99
CA VAL A 190 19.67 9.37 7.30
C VAL A 190 18.17 9.67 7.24
N LYS A 191 17.35 8.70 6.79
CA LYS A 191 15.89 8.87 6.70
C LYS A 191 15.24 9.15 8.05
N VAL A 192 15.60 8.40 9.08
CA VAL A 192 15.05 8.62 10.43
C VAL A 192 15.53 9.95 11.00
N GLY A 193 16.79 10.35 10.73
CA GLY A 193 17.31 11.66 11.10
C GLY A 193 16.52 12.80 10.47
N GLU A 194 16.19 12.71 9.17
CA GLU A 194 15.35 13.71 8.48
C GLU A 194 13.93 13.80 9.07
N VAL A 195 13.35 12.66 9.44
CA VAL A 195 12.05 12.63 10.16
C VAL A 195 12.16 13.33 11.50
N VAL A 196 13.21 13.06 12.28
CA VAL A 196 13.41 13.71 13.59
C VAL A 196 13.62 15.22 13.45
N ASP A 197 14.49 15.63 12.53
CA ASP A 197 14.75 17.05 12.23
C ASP A 197 13.45 17.79 11.92
N LYS A 198 12.65 17.22 11.03
CA LYS A 198 11.39 17.83 10.64
C LYS A 198 10.32 17.75 11.73
N LEU A 199 10.41 16.80 12.66
CA LEU A 199 9.48 16.69 13.78
C LEU A 199 9.73 17.83 14.75
N PHE A 200 11.01 18.12 15.02
CA PHE A 200 11.41 19.26 15.84
C PHE A 200 11.08 20.61 15.20
N ASP A 201 11.15 20.73 13.87
CA ASP A 201 10.68 21.92 13.14
C ASP A 201 9.18 22.19 13.35
N LEU A 202 8.36 21.14 13.45
CA LEU A 202 6.90 21.24 13.49
C LEU A 202 6.34 21.24 14.92
N ASP A 203 7.08 20.70 15.88
CA ASP A 203 6.68 20.59 17.27
C ASP A 203 7.87 20.89 18.20
N GLU A 204 8.16 22.18 18.37
CA GLU A 204 9.25 22.65 19.23
C GLU A 204 9.17 22.14 20.69
N LYS A 205 7.97 21.72 21.14
CA LYS A 205 7.79 21.19 22.50
C LYS A 205 8.48 19.85 22.70
N LEU A 206 8.66 19.07 21.62
CA LEU A 206 9.39 17.80 21.67
C LEU A 206 10.88 17.96 22.00
N MET A 207 11.44 19.17 21.83
CA MET A 207 12.83 19.45 22.23
C MET A 207 12.99 19.80 23.72
N LEU A 208 11.88 20.02 24.44
CA LEU A 208 11.87 20.55 25.80
C LEU A 208 11.51 19.50 26.87
N GLU A 209 11.05 18.32 26.45
CA GLU A 209 10.75 17.15 27.30
C GLU A 209 11.85 16.09 27.20
#